data_AF-A0A0F9C6F9-F1
#
_entry.id   AF-A0A0F9C6F9-F1
#
_cell.length_a   1.000
_cell.length_b   1.000
_cell.length_c   1.000
_cell.angle_alpha   90.00
_cell.angle_beta   90.00
_cell.angle_gamma   90.00
#
_symmetry.space_group_name_H-M   'P 1'
#
loop_
_entity.id
_entity.type
_entity.pdbx_description
1 polymer ?
#
loop_
_entity_poly.entity_id
_entity_poly.type
_entity_poly.pdbx_seq_one_letter_code
_entity_poly.pdbx_strand_id
1 'polypeptide(L)'
;LTTADGDYDIVRCSNFGAMQTEPEQHHVFDALDAVGDWLILDDATANFTTTKKHVLGTDALIFDKVNGSGTFAAVIDQTISAVDLGSPSPHDLLQTVIYIPDLTAVAYIFVRVGTDDTNYNEWRIEDTALLAATFETVIFNIGDASHSGITGNGWNPSVITYIALGVQFDNEDDALVGIIFDEFSFHTNQHTSAELNAEVSSSISSAKVDLQKINGSVVDKNSGNVSNGTQRVVLPDNVALPAGTNAIGKLAANSGVDIGDVSLTAGLLHADSPTTLVDTFVLFDGSGETQIATTNLGASKAITITGSGTITKICVIVSLGTPFAEDMSIIFFDADPSITIEDASLTLVQAQNAQVIISLSGSDFRDNFATVKLNCQATEERFSAITHVVFASEGATTYDDEDIEIRLWYRRDS
;
A
#
# COMPACT_ATOMS: atom_id res chain seq x y z
N LEU A 1 -14.18 13.17 51.81
CA LEU A 1 -13.09 12.93 52.77
C LEU A 1 -13.00 14.20 53.61
N THR A 2 -13.78 14.26 54.67
CA THR A 2 -13.73 15.31 55.69
C THR A 2 -13.99 14.60 57.00
N THR A 3 -12.97 14.48 57.83
CA THR A 3 -13.16 14.19 59.26
C THR A 3 -13.46 15.51 59.99
N ALA A 4 -13.94 15.40 61.21
CA ALA A 4 -14.61 16.48 61.94
C ALA A 4 -13.76 17.72 62.25
N ASP A 5 -12.47 17.74 61.90
CA ASP A 5 -11.53 18.83 62.21
C ASP A 5 -10.92 19.53 60.98
N GLY A 6 -11.48 19.33 59.78
CA GLY A 6 -11.00 20.03 58.58
C GLY A 6 -9.74 19.44 57.95
N ASP A 7 -9.35 18.23 58.35
CA ASP A 7 -8.31 17.45 57.68
C ASP A 7 -8.78 16.98 56.29
N TYR A 8 -7.94 17.26 55.30
CA TYR A 8 -8.05 16.71 53.96
C TYR A 8 -6.92 15.71 53.76
N ASP A 9 -7.15 14.44 54.09
CA ASP A 9 -6.19 13.38 53.75
C ASP A 9 -6.27 13.12 52.24
N ILE A 10 -5.34 13.71 51.48
CA ILE A 10 -5.16 13.38 50.07
C ILE A 10 -4.44 12.05 50.01
N VAL A 11 -5.02 11.09 49.29
CA VAL A 11 -4.41 9.77 49.14
C VAL A 11 -3.02 9.92 48.51
N ARG A 12 -1.98 9.66 49.30
CA ARG A 12 -0.59 9.65 48.83
C ARG A 12 -0.44 8.64 47.70
N CYS A 13 -0.05 9.09 46.50
CA CYS A 13 0.20 8.21 45.36
C CYS A 13 1.29 7.17 45.67
N SER A 14 2.22 7.49 46.58
CA SER A 14 3.25 6.55 47.09
C SER A 14 2.67 5.36 47.87
N ASN A 15 1.46 5.46 48.42
CA ASN A 15 0.79 4.35 49.12
C ASN A 15 0.17 3.32 48.17
N PHE A 16 -0.02 3.67 46.89
CA PHE A 16 -0.35 2.70 45.86
C PHE A 16 0.95 2.17 45.26
N GLY A 17 1.50 1.11 45.87
CA GLY A 17 2.75 0.44 45.49
C GLY A 17 2.84 -0.13 44.06
N ALA A 18 2.01 0.34 43.12
CA ALA A 18 2.02 0.02 41.71
C ALA A 18 2.17 1.25 40.79
N MET A 19 2.28 2.47 41.33
CA MET A 19 2.61 3.68 40.54
C MET A 19 4.09 4.07 40.61
N GLN A 20 4.92 3.26 41.29
CA GLN A 20 6.39 3.31 41.28
C GLN A 20 7.02 2.50 40.13
N THR A 21 6.29 2.24 39.05
CA THR A 21 6.93 1.76 37.82
C THR A 21 7.52 2.99 37.13
N GLU A 22 8.86 3.12 37.20
CA GLU A 22 9.66 4.10 36.49
C GLU A 22 9.05 4.47 35.12
N PRO A 23 8.88 5.78 34.87
CA PRO A 23 9.97 6.77 34.97
C PRO A 23 9.91 7.76 36.13
N GLU A 24 8.75 7.92 36.79
CA GLU A 24 8.53 9.05 37.70
C GLU A 24 9.00 8.73 39.13
N GLN A 25 10.19 9.24 39.50
CA GLN A 25 10.70 9.23 40.86
C GLN A 25 10.09 10.37 41.68
N HIS A 26 9.55 10.02 42.83
CA HIS A 26 9.08 10.96 43.85
C HIS A 26 9.93 10.79 45.11
N HIS A 27 10.58 11.87 45.54
CA HIS A 27 11.43 11.92 46.71
C HIS A 27 10.90 12.95 47.71
N VAL A 28 10.59 12.54 48.93
CA VAL A 28 10.21 13.45 50.01
C VAL A 28 11.45 13.84 50.78
N PHE A 29 11.78 15.13 50.82
CA PHE A 29 12.88 15.65 51.62
C PHE A 29 12.52 15.61 53.11
N ASP A 30 11.34 16.11 53.46
CA ASP A 30 10.77 16.04 54.80
C ASP A 30 9.24 16.12 54.73
N ALA A 31 8.54 15.40 55.60
CA ALA A 31 7.09 15.39 55.65
C ALA A 31 6.49 16.56 56.44
N LEU A 32 7.31 17.32 57.19
CA LEU A 32 6.91 18.46 58.01
C LEU A 32 5.95 18.11 59.16
N ASP A 33 5.94 16.82 59.56
CA ASP A 33 5.12 16.24 60.64
C ASP A 33 5.61 16.59 62.06
N ALA A 34 6.83 17.12 62.20
CA ALA A 34 7.42 17.45 63.48
C ALA A 34 8.42 18.60 63.33
N VAL A 35 8.55 19.44 64.37
CA VAL A 35 9.58 20.50 64.40
C VAL A 35 10.97 19.93 64.15
N GLY A 36 11.28 18.75 64.72
CA GLY A 36 12.51 18.01 64.38
C GLY A 36 13.79 18.85 64.50
N ASP A 37 14.59 18.82 63.44
CA ASP A 37 15.83 19.60 63.29
C ASP A 37 15.62 20.92 62.56
N TRP A 38 14.35 21.30 62.27
CA TRP A 38 14.07 22.60 61.66
C TRP A 38 14.39 23.73 62.64
N LEU A 39 14.98 24.79 62.10
CA LEU A 39 15.37 25.98 62.82
C LEU A 39 14.67 27.19 62.20
N ILE A 40 14.58 28.26 62.99
CA ILE A 40 14.19 29.58 62.51
C ILE A 40 15.46 30.28 62.01
N LEU A 41 15.44 30.78 60.77
CA LEU A 41 16.61 31.41 60.16
C LEU A 41 16.74 32.90 60.49
N ASP A 42 15.63 33.60 60.72
CA ASP A 42 15.60 35.05 60.98
C ASP A 42 14.89 35.42 62.29
N ASP A 43 15.21 36.60 62.82
CA ASP A 43 14.62 37.13 64.05
C ASP A 43 13.15 37.58 63.89
N ALA A 44 12.67 37.64 62.64
CA ALA A 44 11.29 37.95 62.31
C ALA A 44 10.38 36.71 62.25
N THR A 45 10.89 35.51 62.47
CA THR A 45 10.06 34.31 62.58
C THR A 45 9.83 33.96 64.05
N ALA A 46 8.58 33.69 64.43
CA ALA A 46 8.21 33.32 65.79
C ALA A 46 7.14 32.22 65.82
N ASN A 47 6.78 31.78 67.04
CA ASN A 47 5.71 30.82 67.30
C ASN A 47 5.81 29.51 66.49
N PHE A 48 7.04 29.09 66.18
CA PHE A 48 7.31 27.89 65.41
C PHE A 48 6.95 26.62 66.18
N THR A 49 5.98 25.87 65.66
CA THR A 49 5.45 24.64 66.26
C THR A 49 4.81 23.77 65.17
N THR A 50 4.27 22.61 65.53
CA THR A 50 3.40 21.82 64.64
C THR A 50 1.93 22.21 64.79
N THR A 51 1.13 21.94 63.76
CA THR A 51 -0.32 22.13 63.72
C THR A 51 -1.03 20.91 63.14
N LYS A 52 -2.23 20.62 63.66
CA LYS A 52 -3.14 19.61 63.11
C LYS A 52 -3.86 20.08 61.84
N LYS A 53 -3.63 21.32 61.40
CA LYS A 53 -4.16 21.81 60.14
C LYS A 53 -3.16 21.46 59.04
N HIS A 54 -3.38 20.36 58.33
CA HIS A 54 -2.47 19.82 57.31
C HIS A 54 -3.25 19.16 56.14
N VAL A 55 -2.54 18.78 55.07
CA VAL A 55 -3.08 18.10 53.88
C VAL A 55 -2.43 16.72 53.69
N LEU A 56 -1.14 16.63 53.96
CA LEU A 56 -0.34 15.40 53.84
C LEU A 56 0.18 15.02 55.23
N GLY A 57 0.44 13.74 55.47
CA GLY A 57 1.01 13.29 56.74
C GLY A 57 0.03 13.29 57.91
N THR A 58 0.49 13.78 59.05
CA THR A 58 -0.16 13.74 60.38
C THR A 58 -0.16 15.09 61.10
N ASP A 59 0.73 15.99 60.71
CA ASP A 59 0.91 17.35 61.20
C ASP A 59 1.58 18.18 60.09
N ALA A 60 1.54 19.50 60.23
CA ALA A 60 2.31 20.43 59.41
C ALA A 60 3.10 21.40 60.29
N LEU A 61 4.07 22.11 59.72
CA LEU A 61 4.81 23.15 60.43
C LEU A 61 4.12 24.50 60.29
N ILE A 62 3.92 25.17 61.42
CA ILE A 62 3.32 26.51 61.50
C ILE A 62 4.26 27.49 62.18
N PHE A 63 4.34 28.70 61.64
CA PHE A 63 5.10 29.81 62.21
C PHE A 63 4.48 31.16 61.83
N ASP A 64 4.97 32.22 62.48
CA ASP A 64 4.50 33.58 62.28
C ASP A 64 5.64 34.46 61.79
N LYS A 65 5.33 35.39 60.90
CA LYS A 65 6.14 36.61 60.70
C LYS A 65 5.77 37.62 61.79
N VAL A 66 6.74 37.98 62.61
CA VAL A 66 6.69 39.12 63.54
C VAL A 66 7.52 40.28 63.02
N ASN A 67 7.40 41.45 63.64
CA ASN A 67 8.31 42.56 63.38
C ASN A 67 9.69 42.20 63.95
N GLY A 68 10.64 41.90 63.06
CA GLY A 68 12.04 41.63 63.35
C GLY A 68 12.91 42.65 62.62
N SER A 69 14.03 43.05 63.23
CA SER A 69 14.79 44.20 62.75
C SER A 69 15.66 43.82 61.55
N GLY A 70 15.32 44.36 60.39
CA GLY A 70 16.07 44.29 59.14
C GLY A 70 15.73 43.08 58.27
N THR A 71 14.70 42.29 58.62
CA THR A 71 14.35 41.04 57.95
C THR A 71 12.95 41.12 57.33
N PHE A 72 12.91 40.93 56.01
CA PHE A 72 11.68 40.96 55.21
C PHE A 72 11.07 39.57 55.04
N ALA A 73 11.66 38.52 55.61
CA ALA A 73 11.20 37.16 55.43
C ALA A 73 10.78 36.55 56.77
N ALA A 74 9.96 35.51 56.70
CA ALA A 74 9.84 34.50 57.75
C ALA A 74 10.23 33.14 57.15
N VAL A 75 11.22 32.49 57.74
CA VAL A 75 11.91 31.36 57.14
C VAL A 75 12.26 30.31 58.18
N ILE A 76 12.02 29.07 57.81
CA ILE A 76 12.52 27.89 58.51
C ILE A 76 13.49 27.13 57.62
N ASP A 77 14.55 26.58 58.21
CA ASP A 77 15.57 25.81 57.51
C ASP A 77 15.93 24.53 58.25
N GLN A 78 16.52 23.58 57.53
CA GLN A 78 16.98 22.32 58.10
C GLN A 78 18.23 21.83 57.37
N THR A 79 19.17 21.29 58.14
CA THR A 79 20.23 20.43 57.60
C THR A 79 19.73 18.99 57.54
N ILE A 80 19.68 18.42 56.34
CA ILE A 80 19.21 17.05 56.10
C ILE A 80 20.38 16.10 55.81
N SER A 81 20.10 14.79 55.91
CA SER A 81 21.03 13.79 55.39
C SER A 81 21.21 13.99 53.88
N ALA A 82 22.44 13.81 53.38
CA ALA A 82 22.76 14.09 51.99
C ALA A 82 21.85 13.31 51.02
N VAL A 83 21.19 14.05 50.12
CA VAL A 83 20.33 13.53 49.04
C VAL A 83 21.02 13.74 47.69
N ASP A 84 21.03 12.69 46.87
CA ASP A 84 21.51 12.71 45.49
C ASP A 84 20.30 12.58 44.54
N LEU A 85 19.97 13.67 43.85
CA LEU A 85 18.94 13.69 42.79
C LEU A 85 19.50 13.37 41.41
N GLY A 86 20.79 13.05 41.29
CA GLY A 86 21.47 12.76 40.04
C GLY A 86 21.59 13.98 39.15
N SER A 87 20.97 13.92 37.96
CA SER A 87 21.01 14.97 36.95
C SER A 87 19.59 15.47 36.67
N PRO A 88 19.04 16.34 37.53
CA PRO A 88 17.68 16.85 37.35
C PRO A 88 17.56 17.58 36.00
N SER A 89 16.44 17.31 35.34
CA SER A 89 16.01 17.97 34.11
C SER A 89 15.39 19.33 34.43
N PRO A 90 15.48 20.31 33.50
CA PRO A 90 14.71 21.54 33.58
C PRO A 90 13.20 21.37 33.82
N HIS A 91 12.64 20.20 33.49
CA HIS A 91 11.23 19.87 33.66
C HIS A 91 10.89 19.23 35.02
N ASP A 92 11.89 18.87 35.82
CA ASP A 92 11.67 18.30 37.14
C ASP A 92 11.16 19.37 38.13
N LEU A 93 10.47 18.90 39.16
CA LEU A 93 9.62 19.73 40.00
C LEU A 93 10.01 19.61 41.46
N LEU A 94 10.05 20.75 42.16
CA LEU A 94 9.94 20.78 43.62
C LEU A 94 8.50 21.08 43.98
N GLN A 95 7.99 20.47 45.04
CA GLN A 95 6.61 20.62 45.46
C GLN A 95 6.51 20.77 46.97
N THR A 96 5.65 21.66 47.43
CA THR A 96 5.18 21.72 48.82
C THR A 96 3.72 22.13 48.88
N VAL A 97 3.10 21.96 50.05
CA VAL A 97 1.75 22.41 50.32
C VAL A 97 1.82 23.56 51.33
N ILE A 98 1.13 24.65 51.03
CA ILE A 98 1.18 25.85 51.85
C ILE A 98 -0.21 26.34 52.23
N TYR A 99 -0.30 27.05 53.36
CA TYR A 99 -1.45 27.85 53.74
C TYR A 99 -0.99 29.22 54.20
N ILE A 100 -1.39 30.25 53.47
CA ILE A 100 -1.09 31.65 53.79
C ILE A 100 -2.40 32.35 54.17
N PRO A 101 -2.60 32.76 55.44
CA PRO A 101 -3.88 33.31 55.89
C PRO A 101 -4.30 34.61 55.20
N ASP A 102 -3.34 35.45 54.83
CA ASP A 102 -3.51 36.73 54.15
C ASP A 102 -2.29 37.00 53.26
N LEU A 103 -2.53 37.45 52.03
CA LEU A 103 -1.48 37.76 51.04
C LEU A 103 -1.19 39.26 50.92
N THR A 104 -1.94 40.13 51.61
CA THR A 104 -1.88 41.60 51.42
C THR A 104 -0.50 42.20 51.65
N ALA A 105 0.34 41.54 52.45
CA ALA A 105 1.70 41.98 52.79
C ALA A 105 2.78 41.00 52.31
N VAL A 106 2.40 39.97 51.56
CA VAL A 106 3.31 38.94 51.07
C VAL A 106 3.77 39.33 49.67
N ALA A 107 5.07 39.33 49.43
CA ALA A 107 5.64 39.52 48.10
C ALA A 107 5.67 38.19 47.34
N TYR A 108 6.27 37.16 47.93
CA TYR A 108 6.35 35.82 47.34
C TYR A 108 6.61 34.75 48.40
N ILE A 109 6.30 33.50 48.08
CA ILE A 109 6.81 32.33 48.80
C ILE A 109 8.06 31.81 48.14
N PHE A 110 8.89 31.08 48.87
CA PHE A 110 10.06 30.44 48.28
C PHE A 110 10.45 29.14 48.95
N VAL A 111 11.21 28.34 48.19
CA VAL A 111 11.93 27.17 48.67
C VAL A 111 13.41 27.28 48.29
N ARG A 112 14.30 26.84 49.17
CA ARG A 112 15.75 26.77 48.93
C ARG A 112 16.21 25.32 49.01
N VAL A 113 17.07 24.93 48.10
CA VAL A 113 17.74 23.62 48.11
C VAL A 113 19.22 23.82 47.81
N GLY A 114 20.09 23.21 48.61
CA GLY A 114 21.53 23.44 48.52
C GLY A 114 22.37 22.54 49.41
N THR A 115 23.62 22.94 49.61
CA THR A 115 24.52 22.31 50.59
C THR A 115 24.51 23.03 51.93
N ASP A 116 24.23 24.33 51.94
CA ASP A 116 24.18 25.20 53.13
C ASP A 116 23.44 26.51 52.83
N ASP A 117 23.37 27.39 53.83
CA ASP A 117 22.72 28.70 53.82
C ASP A 117 23.43 29.77 52.96
N THR A 118 24.51 29.42 52.27
CA THR A 118 25.21 30.28 51.30
C THR A 118 25.30 29.66 49.90
N ASN A 119 25.16 28.34 49.80
CA ASN A 119 25.31 27.55 48.58
C ASN A 119 24.00 26.81 48.29
N TYR A 120 22.98 27.58 47.91
CA TYR A 120 21.67 27.10 47.51
C TYR A 120 21.22 27.72 46.20
N ASN A 121 20.15 27.16 45.65
CA ASN A 121 19.31 27.82 44.67
C ASN A 121 17.92 28.06 45.30
N GLU A 122 17.30 29.19 44.96
CA GLU A 122 15.99 29.58 45.47
C GLU A 122 14.96 29.61 44.35
N TRP A 123 13.80 29.01 44.59
CA TRP A 123 12.66 29.07 43.70
C TRP A 123 11.52 29.84 44.36
N ARG A 124 10.90 30.74 43.60
CA ARG A 124 9.90 31.71 44.10
C ARG A 124 8.59 31.58 43.35
N ILE A 125 7.48 31.84 44.04
CA ILE A 125 6.15 32.05 43.45
C ILE A 125 5.58 33.34 44.04
N GLU A 126 5.29 34.31 43.16
CA GLU A 126 4.72 35.61 43.54
C GLU A 126 3.34 35.46 44.18
N ASP A 127 3.01 36.34 45.12
CA ASP A 127 1.73 36.39 45.83
C ASP A 127 0.50 36.42 44.89
N THR A 128 0.63 37.08 43.73
CA THR A 128 -0.41 37.19 42.70
C THR A 128 -0.81 35.83 42.09
N ALA A 129 0.01 34.79 42.26
CA ALA A 129 -0.26 33.43 41.81
C ALA A 129 -0.87 32.54 42.92
N LEU A 130 -1.09 33.08 44.12
CA LEU A 130 -1.57 32.35 45.30
C LEU A 130 -3.00 32.76 45.69
N LEU A 131 -3.66 31.88 46.45
CA LEU A 131 -4.96 32.15 47.08
C LEU A 131 -4.83 32.19 48.60
N ALA A 132 -5.26 33.31 49.19
CA ALA A 132 -5.27 33.47 50.64
C ALA A 132 -6.25 32.51 51.34
N ALA A 133 -5.93 32.16 52.57
CA ALA A 133 -6.73 31.37 53.51
C ALA A 133 -7.17 29.99 52.96
N THR A 134 -6.42 29.42 52.01
CA THR A 134 -6.67 28.10 51.41
C THR A 134 -5.37 27.31 51.34
N PHE A 135 -5.46 25.97 51.43
CA PHE A 135 -4.30 25.13 51.16
C PHE A 135 -4.04 25.03 49.66
N GLU A 136 -2.81 25.29 49.25
CA GLU A 136 -2.39 25.18 47.86
C GLU A 136 -1.17 24.28 47.73
N THR A 137 -1.22 23.35 46.78
CA THR A 137 -0.05 22.61 46.34
C THR A 137 0.71 23.47 45.35
N VAL A 138 1.88 23.95 45.76
CA VAL A 138 2.73 24.82 44.95
C VAL A 138 3.85 24.02 44.32
N ILE A 139 4.11 24.30 43.04
CA ILE A 139 5.05 23.55 42.21
C ILE A 139 6.08 24.53 41.66
N PHE A 140 7.35 24.24 41.91
CA PHE A 140 8.48 25.01 41.41
C PHE A 140 9.20 24.19 40.33
N ASN A 141 9.13 24.66 39.09
CA ASN A 141 9.86 24.05 37.98
C ASN A 141 11.35 24.38 38.11
N ILE A 142 12.21 23.36 38.20
CA ILE A 142 13.63 23.54 38.48
C ILE A 142 14.34 24.36 37.40
N GLY A 143 13.98 24.16 36.13
CA GLY A 143 14.59 24.85 35.00
C GLY A 143 13.87 26.11 34.52
N ASP A 144 12.79 26.52 35.19
CA ASP A 144 12.06 27.70 34.77
C ASP A 144 12.70 28.97 35.33
N ALA A 145 13.24 29.79 34.42
CA ALA A 145 13.86 31.05 34.75
C ALA A 145 12.91 32.05 35.43
N SER A 146 11.58 31.88 35.28
CA SER A 146 10.60 32.73 35.96
C SER A 146 10.45 32.43 37.45
N HIS A 147 10.81 31.22 37.88
CA HIS A 147 10.78 30.82 39.29
C HIS A 147 12.16 30.93 39.95
N SER A 148 13.25 31.01 39.17
CA SER A 148 14.62 31.07 39.68
C SER A 148 14.96 32.46 40.24
N GLY A 149 14.77 32.67 41.54
CA GLY A 149 15.39 33.77 42.26
C GLY A 149 16.88 33.46 42.41
N ILE A 150 17.76 34.13 41.66
CA ILE A 150 19.21 33.87 41.76
C ILE A 150 19.75 34.54 43.04
N THR A 151 19.52 33.91 44.18
CA THR A 151 20.21 34.14 45.45
C THR A 151 21.05 32.91 45.79
N GLY A 152 22.34 33.12 46.10
CA GLY A 152 23.32 32.05 46.35
C GLY A 152 24.34 31.84 45.21
N ASN A 153 25.22 30.84 45.37
CA ASN A 153 26.24 30.44 44.39
C ASN A 153 25.82 29.25 43.52
N GLY A 154 24.54 28.88 43.55
CA GLY A 154 23.99 27.70 42.90
C GLY A 154 23.95 26.48 43.83
N TRP A 155 23.25 25.43 43.38
CA TRP A 155 23.08 24.18 44.09
C TRP A 155 23.83 23.03 43.39
N ASN A 156 24.23 22.02 44.16
CA ASN A 156 24.73 20.76 43.61
C ASN A 156 23.69 19.66 43.85
N PRO A 157 22.97 19.21 42.80
CA PRO A 157 21.87 18.25 42.96
C PRO A 157 22.33 16.87 43.45
N SER A 158 23.63 16.57 43.42
CA SER A 158 24.15 15.28 43.88
C SER A 158 24.52 15.20 45.36
N VAL A 159 24.46 16.31 46.10
CA VAL A 159 24.87 16.37 47.51
C VAL A 159 24.03 17.37 48.30
N ILE A 160 22.71 17.33 48.14
CA ILE A 160 21.81 18.25 48.83
C ILE A 160 21.81 17.92 50.33
N THR A 161 22.16 18.90 51.16
CA THR A 161 22.18 18.78 52.62
C THR A 161 21.43 19.91 53.33
N TYR A 162 20.88 20.86 52.56
CA TYR A 162 20.21 22.02 53.09
C TYR A 162 18.90 22.26 52.34
N ILE A 163 17.83 22.45 53.10
CA ILE A 163 16.52 22.87 52.62
C ILE A 163 16.02 24.05 53.47
N ALA A 164 15.30 24.98 52.86
CA ALA A 164 14.58 26.02 53.59
C ALA A 164 13.26 26.36 52.89
N LEU A 165 12.28 26.77 53.70
CA LEU A 165 10.93 27.13 53.27
C LEU A 165 10.58 28.47 53.91
N GLY A 166 9.99 29.39 53.14
CA GLY A 166 9.72 30.70 53.68
C GLY A 166 8.81 31.57 52.84
N VAL A 167 8.49 32.73 53.42
CA VAL A 167 7.64 33.76 52.83
C VAL A 167 8.37 35.09 52.93
N GLN A 168 8.47 35.80 51.81
CA GLN A 168 8.97 37.16 51.72
C GLN A 168 7.79 38.15 51.81
N PHE A 169 7.99 39.23 52.54
CA PHE A 169 7.03 40.32 52.76
C PHE A 169 7.43 41.59 52.01
N ASP A 170 6.45 42.44 51.73
CA ASP A 170 6.64 43.73 51.05
C ASP A 170 7.45 44.73 51.90
N ASN A 171 7.25 44.72 53.23
CA ASN A 171 7.95 45.57 54.17
C ASN A 171 8.49 44.78 55.38
N GLU A 172 9.52 45.33 56.01
CA GLU A 172 10.15 44.76 57.22
C GLU A 172 9.16 44.63 58.40
N ASP A 173 8.33 45.67 58.59
CA ASP A 173 7.35 45.76 59.68
C ASP A 173 6.10 44.89 59.45
N ASP A 174 5.94 44.30 58.26
CA ASP A 174 4.80 43.44 57.97
C ASP A 174 4.86 42.16 58.82
N ALA A 175 3.70 41.76 59.33
CA ALA A 175 3.53 40.64 60.23
C ALA A 175 2.35 39.79 59.77
N LEU A 176 2.49 38.48 59.92
CA LEU A 176 1.47 37.51 59.53
C LEU A 176 1.54 36.30 60.45
N VAL A 177 0.41 35.96 61.05
CA VAL A 177 0.28 34.83 61.98
C VAL A 177 -0.30 33.64 61.25
N GLY A 178 0.29 32.46 61.43
CA GLY A 178 -0.26 31.19 60.98
C GLY A 178 0.12 30.80 59.55
N ILE A 179 1.36 31.09 59.15
CA ILE A 179 1.97 30.56 57.93
C ILE A 179 2.19 29.07 58.13
N ILE A 180 1.68 28.22 57.23
CA ILE A 180 1.83 26.78 57.33
C ILE A 180 2.51 26.25 56.07
N PHE A 181 3.52 25.39 56.26
CA PHE A 181 4.10 24.55 55.23
C PHE A 181 3.91 23.08 55.59
N ASP A 182 3.63 22.26 54.59
CA ASP A 182 3.37 20.84 54.68
C ASP A 182 4.05 20.12 53.50
N GLU A 183 4.60 18.92 53.77
CA GLU A 183 5.48 18.08 52.94
C GLU A 183 6.34 18.80 51.87
N PHE A 184 7.66 18.72 51.95
CA PHE A 184 8.54 19.18 50.88
C PHE A 184 9.12 18.02 50.09
N SER A 185 8.94 18.02 48.77
CA SER A 185 9.29 16.90 47.90
C SER A 185 9.80 17.32 46.53
N PHE A 186 10.42 16.36 45.84
CA PHE A 186 10.94 16.44 44.49
C PHE A 186 10.29 15.38 43.61
N HIS A 187 9.99 15.74 42.37
CA HIS A 187 9.41 14.85 41.36
C HIS A 187 10.21 14.94 40.06
N THR A 188 10.61 13.81 39.51
CA THR A 188 11.12 13.75 38.14
C THR A 188 9.96 13.77 37.16
N ASN A 189 10.03 14.62 36.16
CA ASN A 189 9.07 14.69 35.06
C ASN A 189 9.78 14.35 33.73
N GLN A 190 10.49 13.23 33.73
CA GLN A 190 11.22 12.74 32.57
C GLN A 190 10.47 11.57 31.94
N HIS A 191 9.86 11.79 30.78
CA HIS A 191 9.61 10.69 29.84
C HIS A 191 10.85 10.56 28.96
N THR A 192 11.66 9.53 29.16
CA THR A 192 12.80 9.30 28.27
C THR A 192 12.30 8.98 26.87
N SER A 193 13.08 9.31 25.84
CA SER A 193 12.76 8.86 24.48
C SER A 193 12.68 7.34 24.37
N ALA A 194 13.35 6.60 25.26
CA ALA A 194 13.27 5.15 25.33
C ALA A 194 11.91 4.67 25.86
N GLU A 195 11.35 5.33 26.87
CA GLU A 195 10.03 5.03 27.42
C GLU A 195 8.91 5.48 26.50
N LEU A 196 9.02 6.67 25.90
CA LEU A 196 8.14 7.08 24.82
C LEU A 196 8.19 6.07 23.67
N ASN A 197 9.38 5.63 23.27
CA ASN A 197 9.51 4.60 22.24
C ASN A 197 8.98 3.25 22.69
N ALA A 198 9.08 2.88 23.97
CA ALA A 198 8.57 1.62 24.50
C ALA A 198 7.04 1.65 24.67
N GLU A 199 6.47 2.77 25.10
CA GLU A 199 5.02 3.00 25.16
C GLU A 199 4.45 3.07 23.75
N VAL A 200 5.04 3.86 22.85
CA VAL A 200 4.69 3.88 21.42
C VAL A 200 4.83 2.47 20.84
N SER A 201 5.93 1.76 21.10
CA SER A 201 6.09 0.39 20.59
C SER A 201 5.07 -0.59 21.17
N SER A 202 4.74 -0.50 22.45
CA SER A 202 3.79 -1.43 23.10
C SER A 202 2.33 -1.10 22.77
N SER A 203 1.94 0.18 22.81
CA SER A 203 0.61 0.66 22.45
C SER A 203 0.33 0.60 20.93
N ILE A 204 1.36 0.71 20.09
CA ILE A 204 1.25 0.49 18.62
C ILE A 204 1.48 -0.98 18.23
N SER A 205 2.14 -1.81 19.07
CA SER A 205 2.21 -3.27 18.83
C SER A 205 0.88 -3.99 19.00
N SER A 206 -0.10 -3.35 19.65
CA SER A 206 -1.49 -3.82 19.66
C SER A 206 -2.31 -3.17 18.54
N ALA A 207 -2.11 -3.63 17.30
CA ALA A 207 -3.10 -3.53 16.20
C ALA A 207 -3.84 -2.17 15.99
N LYS A 208 -3.23 -1.00 16.30
CA LYS A 208 -3.85 0.32 16.09
C LYS A 208 -3.22 1.14 14.97
N VAL A 209 -1.99 0.83 14.56
CA VAL A 209 -1.55 1.11 13.18
C VAL A 209 -1.71 -0.17 12.38
N ASP A 210 -2.95 -0.63 12.31
CA ASP A 210 -3.36 -1.66 11.37
C ASP A 210 -3.39 -0.98 9.99
N LEU A 211 -2.33 -1.10 9.20
CA LEU A 211 -2.45 -0.96 7.74
C LEU A 211 -3.45 -1.99 7.15
N GLN A 212 -4.04 -2.85 8.00
CA GLN A 212 -5.04 -3.89 7.70
C GLN A 212 -6.45 -3.58 8.26
N LYS A 213 -6.74 -2.39 8.79
CA LYS A 213 -8.12 -1.96 9.09
C LYS A 213 -8.32 -0.50 8.68
N ILE A 214 -9.01 -0.29 7.57
CA ILE A 214 -9.53 1.03 7.21
C ILE A 214 -10.96 1.13 7.79
N ASN A 215 -11.19 2.13 8.64
CA ASN A 215 -12.51 2.44 9.23
C ASN A 215 -13.18 1.29 10.03
N GLY A 216 -12.41 0.63 10.90
CA GLY A 216 -12.93 -0.36 11.86
C GLY A 216 -13.45 -1.67 11.25
N SER A 217 -13.31 -1.87 9.94
CA SER A 217 -13.76 -3.08 9.24
C SER A 217 -12.57 -3.93 8.80
N VAL A 218 -12.72 -5.26 8.88
CA VAL A 218 -11.73 -6.23 8.42
C VAL A 218 -11.66 -6.17 6.89
N VAL A 219 -10.49 -5.91 6.31
CA VAL A 219 -10.29 -6.03 4.86
C VAL A 219 -10.12 -7.50 4.48
N ASP A 220 -10.88 -7.91 3.47
CA ASP A 220 -10.89 -9.28 2.96
C ASP A 220 -9.57 -9.57 2.20
N LYS A 221 -8.98 -10.75 2.43
CA LYS A 221 -7.69 -11.16 1.84
C LYS A 221 -7.87 -11.87 0.49
N ASN A 222 -9.09 -11.92 -0.02
CA ASN A 222 -9.45 -12.62 -1.25
C ASN A 222 -9.10 -11.78 -2.49
N SER A 223 -8.55 -12.44 -3.50
CA SER A 223 -8.22 -11.80 -4.78
C SER A 223 -9.50 -11.48 -5.57
N GLY A 224 -9.65 -10.24 -6.05
CA GLY A 224 -10.42 -10.01 -7.29
C GLY A 224 -11.72 -9.22 -7.25
N ASN A 225 -12.01 -8.36 -6.27
CA ASN A 225 -13.06 -7.35 -6.49
C ASN A 225 -12.78 -6.00 -5.83
N VAL A 226 -12.95 -4.93 -6.60
CA VAL A 226 -12.69 -3.54 -6.19
C VAL A 226 -13.90 -2.93 -5.49
N SER A 227 -13.71 -2.47 -4.26
CA SER A 227 -14.64 -1.58 -3.57
C SER A 227 -13.91 -0.43 -2.88
N ASN A 228 -14.67 0.58 -2.42
CA ASN A 228 -14.13 1.64 -1.57
C ASN A 228 -13.54 1.01 -0.30
N GLY A 229 -12.21 1.08 -0.13
CA GLY A 229 -11.48 0.41 0.96
C GLY A 229 -10.42 -0.61 0.54
N THR A 230 -10.15 -0.77 -0.77
CA THR A 230 -9.14 -1.74 -1.23
C THR A 230 -7.72 -1.17 -1.12
N GLN A 231 -6.81 -1.82 -0.38
CA GLN A 231 -5.39 -1.46 -0.32
C GLN A 231 -4.65 -2.02 -1.55
N ARG A 232 -4.01 -1.15 -2.34
CA ARG A 232 -3.16 -1.54 -3.47
C ARG A 232 -1.76 -1.90 -2.96
N VAL A 233 -1.41 -3.18 -3.00
CA VAL A 233 -0.01 -3.62 -2.87
C VAL A 233 0.62 -3.58 -4.26
N VAL A 234 1.59 -2.68 -4.46
CA VAL A 234 2.48 -2.72 -5.61
C VAL A 234 3.58 -3.72 -5.27
N LEU A 235 3.70 -4.81 -6.02
CA LEU A 235 4.81 -5.73 -5.87
C LEU A 235 6.08 -5.08 -6.44
N PRO A 236 7.21 -5.10 -5.72
CA PRO A 236 8.49 -4.68 -6.29
C PRO A 236 8.88 -5.62 -7.44
N ASP A 237 9.67 -5.10 -8.37
CA ASP A 237 10.09 -5.70 -9.65
C ASP A 237 10.81 -7.07 -9.55
N ASN A 238 11.08 -7.54 -8.33
CA ASN A 238 11.81 -8.75 -8.00
C ASN A 238 10.93 -9.87 -7.39
N VAL A 239 9.61 -9.71 -7.32
CA VAL A 239 8.70 -10.78 -6.89
C VAL A 239 8.29 -11.64 -8.08
N ALA A 240 8.81 -12.87 -8.13
CA ALA A 240 8.37 -13.88 -9.08
C ALA A 240 6.92 -14.28 -8.77
N LEU A 241 5.99 -13.94 -9.67
CA LEU A 241 4.60 -14.40 -9.58
C LEU A 241 4.54 -15.90 -9.93
N PRO A 242 3.65 -16.69 -9.28
CA PRO A 242 3.42 -18.07 -9.64
C PRO A 242 3.14 -18.24 -11.14
N ALA A 243 3.69 -19.31 -11.72
CA ALA A 243 3.48 -19.63 -13.13
C ALA A 243 1.97 -19.70 -13.43
N GLY A 244 1.52 -18.96 -14.45
CA GLY A 244 0.11 -18.82 -14.83
C GLY A 244 -0.50 -17.44 -14.60
N THR A 245 0.02 -16.63 -13.66
CA THR A 245 -0.49 -15.26 -13.45
C THR A 245 0.14 -14.22 -14.38
N ASN A 246 1.34 -14.49 -14.89
CA ASN A 246 2.10 -13.56 -15.75
C ASN A 246 1.82 -13.66 -17.27
N ALA A 247 0.90 -14.53 -17.70
CA ALA A 247 0.77 -14.87 -19.12
C ALA A 247 -0.06 -13.88 -19.96
N ILE A 248 -0.78 -12.94 -19.36
CA ILE A 248 -1.66 -12.00 -20.11
C ILE A 248 -0.96 -10.67 -20.44
N GLY A 249 0.20 -10.38 -19.81
CA GLY A 249 0.84 -9.06 -19.96
C GLY A 249 1.78 -8.91 -21.17
N LYS A 250 2.30 -10.00 -21.72
CA LYS A 250 3.15 -9.99 -22.93
C LYS A 250 2.94 -11.31 -23.68
N LEU A 251 2.31 -11.25 -24.85
CA LEU A 251 2.43 -12.28 -25.88
C LEU A 251 3.87 -12.28 -26.44
N ALA A 252 4.86 -12.50 -25.58
CA ALA A 252 6.19 -12.93 -26.00
C ALA A 252 6.11 -14.42 -26.34
N ALA A 253 6.99 -14.89 -27.23
CA ALA A 253 6.98 -16.26 -27.74
C ALA A 253 6.92 -17.31 -26.60
N ASN A 254 5.77 -17.96 -26.44
CA ASN A 254 5.50 -18.94 -25.40
C ASN A 254 5.55 -20.36 -25.98
N SER A 255 6.68 -20.71 -26.58
CA SER A 255 6.89 -22.07 -27.11
C SER A 255 6.81 -23.08 -25.96
N GLY A 256 5.90 -24.07 -26.06
CA GLY A 256 5.75 -25.14 -25.08
C GLY A 256 4.87 -24.83 -23.87
N VAL A 257 4.16 -23.69 -23.85
CA VAL A 257 3.16 -23.38 -22.81
C VAL A 257 1.77 -23.66 -23.36
N ASP A 258 1.06 -24.61 -22.75
CA ASP A 258 -0.37 -24.84 -23.01
C ASP A 258 -1.18 -23.69 -22.37
N ILE A 259 -1.87 -22.90 -23.21
CA ILE A 259 -2.69 -21.74 -22.80
C ILE A 259 -4.18 -22.14 -22.75
N GLY A 260 -4.50 -23.43 -22.69
CA GLY A 260 -5.86 -23.93 -22.79
C GLY A 260 -6.45 -23.73 -24.19
N ASP A 261 -7.76 -23.95 -24.33
CA ASP A 261 -8.48 -23.86 -25.61
C ASP A 261 -8.45 -22.43 -26.18
N VAL A 262 -7.43 -22.12 -26.98
CA VAL A 262 -7.37 -20.90 -27.78
C VAL A 262 -8.20 -21.13 -29.04
N SER A 263 -9.45 -20.66 -29.03
CA SER A 263 -10.28 -20.65 -30.23
C SER A 263 -9.76 -19.60 -31.21
N LEU A 264 -9.02 -20.05 -32.22
CA LEU A 264 -8.54 -19.21 -33.32
C LEU A 264 -9.65 -19.11 -34.37
N THR A 265 -10.22 -17.92 -34.56
CA THR A 265 -11.13 -17.65 -35.69
C THR A 265 -10.40 -18.01 -36.99
N ALA A 266 -11.02 -18.88 -37.81
CA ALA A 266 -10.43 -19.61 -38.94
C ALA A 266 -9.81 -18.79 -40.10
N GLY A 267 -9.60 -17.48 -39.93
CA GLY A 267 -9.05 -16.57 -40.95
C GLY A 267 -7.54 -16.31 -40.87
N LEU A 268 -6.81 -16.92 -39.93
CA LEU A 268 -5.36 -16.74 -39.76
C LEU A 268 -4.56 -18.00 -40.13
N LEU A 269 -4.95 -18.65 -41.22
CA LEU A 269 -4.05 -19.56 -41.93
C LEU A 269 -2.94 -18.71 -42.56
N HIS A 270 -1.78 -18.70 -41.90
CA HIS A 270 -0.57 -18.05 -42.37
C HIS A 270 -0.20 -18.55 -43.78
N ALA A 271 0.51 -17.71 -44.54
CA ALA A 271 1.03 -17.96 -45.90
C ALA A 271 1.88 -19.24 -46.07
N ASP A 272 2.27 -19.88 -44.96
CA ASP A 272 2.97 -21.16 -44.92
C ASP A 272 2.08 -22.34 -44.48
N SER A 273 0.75 -22.20 -44.55
CA SER A 273 -0.16 -23.30 -44.23
C SER A 273 0.09 -24.47 -45.18
N PRO A 274 0.18 -25.73 -44.68
CA PRO A 274 0.33 -26.90 -45.52
C PRO A 274 -0.81 -26.92 -46.54
N THR A 275 -0.49 -27.13 -47.82
CA THR A 275 -1.40 -27.16 -48.97
C THR A 275 -2.81 -27.61 -48.58
N THR A 276 -3.76 -26.68 -48.53
CA THR A 276 -5.15 -26.98 -48.15
C THR A 276 -5.93 -27.39 -49.40
N LEU A 277 -6.76 -28.45 -49.31
CA LEU A 277 -7.76 -28.71 -50.34
C LEU A 277 -8.77 -27.57 -50.29
N VAL A 278 -8.87 -26.84 -51.39
CA VAL A 278 -9.62 -25.58 -51.44
C VAL A 278 -11.09 -25.84 -51.67
N ASP A 279 -11.37 -26.67 -52.67
CA ASP A 279 -12.71 -26.86 -53.18
C ASP A 279 -12.79 -28.13 -54.04
N THR A 280 -14.01 -28.56 -54.29
CA THR A 280 -14.37 -29.65 -55.20
C THR A 280 -15.50 -29.14 -56.08
N PHE A 281 -15.24 -29.02 -57.38
CA PHE A 281 -16.23 -28.50 -58.32
C PHE A 281 -16.46 -29.46 -59.48
N VAL A 282 -17.71 -29.52 -59.91
CA VAL A 282 -18.18 -30.36 -61.02
C VAL A 282 -18.37 -29.48 -62.25
N LEU A 283 -17.65 -29.79 -63.33
CA LEU A 283 -17.67 -28.96 -64.54
C LEU A 283 -18.74 -29.38 -65.55
N PHE A 284 -19.03 -30.68 -65.63
CA PHE A 284 -20.12 -31.26 -66.41
C PHE A 284 -21.03 -32.05 -65.46
N ASP A 285 -22.33 -31.77 -65.52
CA ASP A 285 -23.39 -32.49 -64.79
C ASP A 285 -24.09 -33.36 -65.83
N GLY A 286 -23.88 -34.68 -65.77
CA GLY A 286 -24.35 -35.65 -66.75
C GLY A 286 -25.87 -35.85 -66.80
N SER A 287 -26.67 -34.80 -66.60
CA SER A 287 -28.13 -34.88 -66.53
C SER A 287 -28.84 -33.99 -67.56
N GLY A 288 -28.43 -34.07 -68.84
CA GLY A 288 -29.30 -33.64 -69.95
C GLY A 288 -28.67 -32.97 -71.17
N GLU A 289 -27.34 -32.92 -71.29
CA GLU A 289 -26.68 -32.11 -72.33
C GLU A 289 -26.10 -32.98 -73.45
N THR A 290 -26.85 -33.19 -74.53
CA THR A 290 -26.37 -33.88 -75.75
C THR A 290 -25.79 -32.88 -76.75
N GLN A 291 -24.54 -32.47 -76.58
CA GLN A 291 -23.70 -31.84 -77.61
C GLN A 291 -22.28 -31.64 -77.06
N ILE A 292 -21.22 -31.91 -77.85
CA ILE A 292 -20.16 -30.97 -78.29
C ILE A 292 -19.26 -31.69 -79.34
N ALA A 293 -18.67 -30.94 -80.28
CA ALA A 293 -17.81 -31.38 -81.38
C ALA A 293 -16.30 -31.08 -81.17
N THR A 294 -15.41 -32.05 -81.45
CA THR A 294 -13.94 -32.03 -81.75
C THR A 294 -12.94 -31.17 -80.92
N THR A 295 -13.39 -30.18 -80.15
CA THR A 295 -12.63 -29.41 -79.14
C THR A 295 -13.67 -28.73 -78.27
N ASN A 296 -13.75 -29.12 -77.00
CA ASN A 296 -14.89 -28.77 -76.17
C ASN A 296 -14.42 -27.90 -75.00
N LEU A 297 -15.04 -26.72 -74.84
CA LEU A 297 -14.94 -25.94 -73.60
C LEU A 297 -16.15 -26.28 -72.71
N GLY A 298 -15.90 -26.60 -71.45
CA GLY A 298 -16.93 -26.62 -70.42
C GLY A 298 -17.37 -25.20 -70.07
N ALA A 299 -18.62 -25.05 -69.62
CA ALA A 299 -19.11 -23.76 -69.14
C ALA A 299 -18.24 -23.25 -67.97
N SER A 300 -18.02 -21.93 -67.90
CA SER A 300 -17.30 -21.34 -66.77
C SER A 300 -18.01 -21.63 -65.45
N LYS A 301 -17.25 -22.07 -64.45
CA LYS A 301 -17.75 -22.26 -63.07
C LYS A 301 -17.04 -21.31 -62.14
N ALA A 302 -17.81 -20.73 -61.22
CA ALA A 302 -17.28 -19.84 -60.19
C ALA A 302 -16.50 -20.64 -59.13
N ILE A 303 -15.29 -20.20 -58.83
CA ILE A 303 -14.41 -20.68 -57.76
C ILE A 303 -13.72 -19.46 -57.15
N THR A 304 -13.97 -19.15 -55.87
CA THR A 304 -13.42 -17.92 -55.26
C THR A 304 -12.15 -18.19 -54.46
N ILE A 305 -11.00 -17.83 -55.03
CA ILE A 305 -9.69 -17.80 -54.37
C ILE A 305 -9.22 -16.35 -54.32
N THR A 306 -9.31 -15.75 -53.14
CA THR A 306 -8.90 -14.36 -52.91
C THR A 306 -7.42 -14.26 -52.60
N GLY A 307 -6.78 -13.22 -53.13
CA GLY A 307 -5.37 -12.92 -52.94
C GLY A 307 -4.45 -13.69 -53.90
N SER A 308 -3.17 -13.33 -53.89
CA SER A 308 -2.14 -13.97 -54.72
C SER A 308 -1.65 -15.27 -54.09
N GLY A 309 -1.15 -16.19 -54.90
CA GLY A 309 -0.61 -17.45 -54.43
C GLY A 309 -0.02 -18.33 -55.53
N THR A 310 0.20 -19.59 -55.20
CA THR A 310 0.72 -20.63 -56.10
C THR A 310 -0.16 -21.87 -56.01
N ILE A 311 -0.69 -22.35 -57.13
CA ILE A 311 -1.30 -23.68 -57.22
C ILE A 311 -0.17 -24.70 -57.14
N THR A 312 -0.28 -25.62 -56.19
CA THR A 312 0.77 -26.61 -55.85
C THR A 312 0.44 -28.01 -56.36
N LYS A 313 -0.85 -28.31 -56.52
CA LYS A 313 -1.32 -29.60 -57.02
C LYS A 313 -2.73 -29.46 -57.58
N ILE A 314 -3.00 -30.21 -58.65
CA ILE A 314 -4.34 -30.38 -59.20
C ILE A 314 -4.62 -31.87 -59.38
N CYS A 315 -5.85 -32.27 -59.13
CA CYS A 315 -6.34 -33.61 -59.42
C CYS A 315 -7.64 -33.51 -60.20
N VAL A 316 -7.75 -34.26 -61.29
CA VAL A 316 -8.97 -34.43 -62.07
C VAL A 316 -9.47 -35.84 -61.91
N ILE A 317 -10.75 -35.95 -61.55
CA ILE A 317 -11.47 -37.20 -61.37
C ILE A 317 -12.57 -37.21 -62.42
N VAL A 318 -12.59 -38.25 -63.24
CA VAL A 318 -13.60 -38.42 -64.29
C VAL A 318 -14.37 -39.71 -64.01
N SER A 319 -15.70 -39.60 -63.90
CA SER A 319 -16.61 -40.75 -63.86
C SER A 319 -16.86 -41.22 -65.29
N LEU A 320 -16.57 -42.49 -65.60
CA LEU A 320 -16.62 -42.98 -66.98
C LEU A 320 -17.77 -43.92 -67.27
N GLY A 321 -18.41 -43.68 -68.42
CA GLY A 321 -19.11 -44.68 -69.22
C GLY A 321 -18.24 -45.32 -70.31
N THR A 322 -17.19 -44.63 -70.80
CA THR A 322 -16.32 -45.10 -71.92
C THR A 322 -14.83 -44.74 -71.73
N PRO A 323 -13.88 -45.28 -72.52
CA PRO A 323 -12.45 -45.05 -72.32
C PRO A 323 -12.00 -43.61 -72.63
N PHE A 324 -11.63 -42.85 -71.60
CA PHE A 324 -11.01 -41.53 -71.73
C PHE A 324 -9.49 -41.62 -71.96
N ALA A 325 -8.99 -40.96 -73.02
CA ALA A 325 -7.56 -40.89 -73.39
C ALA A 325 -7.16 -39.55 -74.04
N GLU A 326 -8.00 -38.52 -73.93
CA GLU A 326 -7.78 -37.22 -74.58
C GLU A 326 -6.95 -36.27 -73.72
N ASP A 327 -6.18 -35.39 -74.37
CA ASP A 327 -5.44 -34.35 -73.67
C ASP A 327 -6.43 -33.24 -73.25
N MET A 328 -6.17 -32.64 -72.10
CA MET A 328 -7.07 -31.66 -71.48
C MET A 328 -6.29 -30.44 -71.00
N SER A 329 -7.00 -29.35 -70.78
CA SER A 329 -6.48 -28.17 -70.10
C SER A 329 -7.49 -27.62 -69.10
N ILE A 330 -7.00 -27.19 -67.95
CA ILE A 330 -7.79 -26.45 -66.96
C ILE A 330 -7.32 -25.02 -66.97
N ILE A 331 -8.26 -24.10 -67.18
CA ILE A 331 -8.00 -22.69 -67.40
C ILE A 331 -8.65 -21.91 -66.26
N PHE A 332 -7.85 -21.13 -65.54
CA PHE A 332 -8.31 -20.29 -64.44
C PHE A 332 -8.37 -18.83 -64.86
N PHE A 333 -9.38 -18.10 -64.40
CA PHE A 333 -9.62 -16.69 -64.71
C PHE A 333 -9.79 -15.88 -63.43
N ASP A 334 -9.43 -14.59 -63.48
CA ASP A 334 -9.66 -13.63 -62.39
C ASP A 334 -11.02 -12.93 -62.47
N ALA A 335 -11.74 -13.09 -63.58
CA ALA A 335 -13.14 -12.68 -63.77
C ALA A 335 -13.93 -13.76 -64.51
N ASP A 336 -15.27 -13.70 -64.48
CA ASP A 336 -16.10 -14.63 -65.26
C ASP A 336 -15.88 -14.42 -66.76
N PRO A 337 -15.36 -15.41 -67.51
CA PRO A 337 -15.17 -15.28 -68.94
C PRO A 337 -16.47 -15.47 -69.74
N SER A 338 -17.60 -15.80 -69.07
CA SER A 338 -18.90 -16.08 -69.68
C SER A 338 -18.83 -17.17 -70.76
N ILE A 339 -17.99 -18.18 -70.55
CA ILE A 339 -17.82 -19.30 -71.48
C ILE A 339 -18.97 -20.28 -71.26
N THR A 340 -19.57 -20.72 -72.35
CA THR A 340 -20.67 -21.68 -72.37
C THR A 340 -20.22 -22.98 -73.02
N ILE A 341 -21.00 -24.05 -72.83
CA ILE A 341 -20.71 -25.36 -73.40
C ILE A 341 -20.73 -25.38 -74.96
N GLU A 342 -21.34 -24.35 -75.58
CA GLU A 342 -21.41 -24.20 -77.04
C GLU A 342 -20.17 -23.53 -77.64
N ASP A 343 -19.24 -23.04 -76.82
CA ASP A 343 -18.05 -22.35 -77.29
C ASP A 343 -16.95 -23.36 -77.70
N ALA A 344 -16.58 -23.38 -78.98
CA ALA A 344 -15.51 -24.25 -79.49
C ALA A 344 -14.08 -23.71 -79.27
N SER A 345 -13.95 -22.44 -78.85
CA SER A 345 -12.65 -21.79 -78.65
C SER A 345 -12.77 -20.52 -77.81
N LEU A 346 -11.69 -20.15 -77.11
CA LEU A 346 -11.59 -18.86 -76.44
C LEU A 346 -11.47 -17.71 -77.45
N THR A 347 -12.22 -16.64 -77.25
CA THR A 347 -11.97 -15.37 -77.94
C THR A 347 -10.65 -14.75 -77.45
N LEU A 348 -10.10 -13.81 -78.24
CA LEU A 348 -8.89 -13.07 -77.83
C LEU A 348 -9.06 -12.36 -76.47
N VAL A 349 -10.25 -11.83 -76.20
CA VAL A 349 -10.56 -11.13 -74.94
C VAL A 349 -10.60 -12.11 -73.77
N GLN A 350 -11.24 -13.27 -73.93
CA GLN A 350 -11.27 -14.30 -72.89
C GLN A 350 -9.87 -14.85 -72.61
N ALA A 351 -9.09 -15.13 -73.66
CA ALA A 351 -7.72 -15.64 -73.51
C ALA A 351 -6.78 -14.66 -72.79
N GLN A 352 -7.00 -13.35 -72.92
CA GLN A 352 -6.22 -12.33 -72.20
C GLN A 352 -6.46 -12.32 -70.69
N ASN A 353 -7.60 -12.84 -70.22
CA ASN A 353 -7.97 -12.88 -68.81
C ASN A 353 -7.62 -14.22 -68.13
N ALA A 354 -7.01 -15.16 -68.87
CA ALA A 354 -6.55 -16.41 -68.31
C ALA A 354 -5.34 -16.15 -67.38
N GLN A 355 -5.47 -16.55 -66.11
CA GLN A 355 -4.43 -16.41 -65.09
C GLN A 355 -3.46 -17.59 -65.14
N VAL A 356 -3.99 -18.81 -65.27
CA VAL A 356 -3.24 -20.06 -65.24
C VAL A 356 -3.87 -21.04 -66.20
N ILE A 357 -3.03 -21.75 -66.98
CA ILE A 357 -3.45 -22.89 -67.82
C ILE A 357 -2.63 -24.10 -67.39
N ILE A 358 -3.29 -25.17 -66.96
CA ILE A 358 -2.65 -26.44 -66.63
C ILE A 358 -3.08 -27.47 -67.66
N SER A 359 -2.14 -27.95 -68.46
CA SER A 359 -2.38 -29.02 -69.43
C SER A 359 -2.13 -30.39 -68.81
N LEU A 360 -3.01 -31.34 -69.11
CA LEU A 360 -3.02 -32.70 -68.58
C LEU A 360 -3.03 -33.67 -69.75
N SER A 361 -2.12 -34.64 -69.78
CA SER A 361 -2.17 -35.66 -70.83
C SER A 361 -3.21 -36.72 -70.50
N GLY A 362 -3.98 -37.14 -71.51
CA GLY A 362 -4.91 -38.26 -71.38
C GLY A 362 -4.24 -39.58 -70.99
N SER A 363 -2.94 -39.72 -71.30
CA SER A 363 -2.13 -40.89 -70.95
C SER A 363 -1.72 -40.97 -69.47
N ASP A 364 -1.83 -39.88 -68.72
CA ASP A 364 -1.43 -39.81 -67.30
C ASP A 364 -2.52 -40.28 -66.32
N PHE A 365 -3.73 -40.54 -66.83
CA PHE A 365 -4.83 -41.06 -66.02
C PHE A 365 -4.58 -42.49 -65.56
N ARG A 366 -4.73 -42.72 -64.25
CA ARG A 366 -4.63 -44.07 -63.67
C ARG A 366 -6.00 -44.75 -63.70
N ASP A 367 -6.07 -45.90 -64.37
CA ASP A 367 -7.25 -46.79 -64.40
C ASP A 367 -7.41 -47.62 -63.10
N ASN A 368 -7.13 -47.01 -61.94
CA ASN A 368 -7.11 -47.73 -60.66
C ASN A 368 -8.52 -48.14 -60.18
N PHE A 369 -9.59 -47.64 -60.80
CA PHE A 369 -10.96 -47.96 -60.43
C PHE A 369 -11.80 -48.30 -61.67
N ALA A 370 -12.68 -49.28 -61.55
CA ALA A 370 -13.46 -49.82 -62.67
C ALA A 370 -14.39 -48.79 -63.36
N THR A 371 -14.72 -47.69 -62.67
CA THR A 371 -15.68 -46.68 -63.13
C THR A 371 -15.18 -45.24 -62.97
N VAL A 372 -13.95 -45.03 -62.49
CA VAL A 372 -13.39 -43.70 -62.20
C VAL A 372 -11.92 -43.65 -62.60
N LYS A 373 -11.54 -42.62 -63.35
CA LYS A 373 -10.14 -42.31 -63.63
C LYS A 373 -9.68 -41.09 -62.85
N LEU A 374 -8.41 -41.09 -62.44
CA LEU A 374 -7.79 -40.00 -61.70
C LEU A 374 -6.45 -39.62 -62.33
N ASN A 375 -6.25 -38.33 -62.57
CA ASN A 375 -4.96 -37.73 -62.90
C ASN A 375 -4.64 -36.65 -61.86
N CYS A 376 -3.52 -36.80 -61.14
CA CYS A 376 -3.04 -35.83 -60.17
C CYS A 376 -1.63 -35.37 -60.54
N GLN A 377 -1.46 -34.07 -60.76
CA GLN A 377 -0.16 -33.48 -61.07
C GLN A 377 0.22 -32.43 -60.02
N ALA A 378 1.48 -32.46 -59.61
CA ALA A 378 2.08 -31.34 -58.88
C ALA A 378 2.36 -30.21 -59.87
N THR A 379 2.19 -28.97 -59.43
CA THR A 379 2.40 -27.79 -60.27
C THR A 379 2.90 -26.62 -59.42
N GLU A 380 3.38 -25.54 -60.03
CA GLU A 380 3.86 -24.33 -59.34
C GLU A 380 3.36 -23.06 -60.04
N GLU A 381 2.08 -23.05 -60.44
CA GLU A 381 1.50 -21.94 -61.19
C GLU A 381 1.08 -20.80 -60.26
N ARG A 382 1.62 -19.60 -60.50
CA ARG A 382 1.28 -18.40 -59.72
C ARG A 382 -0.02 -17.77 -60.20
N PHE A 383 -0.80 -17.25 -59.27
CA PHE A 383 -2.01 -16.49 -59.56
C PHE A 383 -2.09 -15.22 -58.70
N SER A 384 -2.80 -14.21 -59.20
CA SER A 384 -3.08 -12.96 -58.48
C SER A 384 -4.43 -12.99 -57.76
N ALA A 385 -5.42 -13.63 -58.40
CA ALA A 385 -6.72 -14.04 -57.88
C ALA A 385 -7.29 -15.09 -58.85
N ILE A 386 -8.18 -15.95 -58.37
CA ILE A 386 -8.96 -16.85 -59.22
C ILE A 386 -10.41 -16.71 -58.83
N THR A 387 -11.28 -16.45 -59.79
CA THR A 387 -12.72 -16.38 -59.58
C THR A 387 -13.48 -17.41 -60.40
N HIS A 388 -12.91 -17.91 -61.51
CA HIS A 388 -13.56 -18.87 -62.40
C HIS A 388 -12.59 -19.89 -62.96
N VAL A 389 -13.14 -21.03 -63.37
CA VAL A 389 -12.42 -22.13 -63.98
C VAL A 389 -13.21 -22.71 -65.15
N VAL A 390 -12.48 -23.12 -66.18
CA VAL A 390 -12.98 -23.78 -67.38
C VAL A 390 -12.13 -25.01 -67.64
N PHE A 391 -12.78 -26.05 -68.15
CA PHE A 391 -12.11 -27.23 -68.69
C PHE A 391 -12.18 -27.20 -70.20
N ALA A 392 -11.06 -27.52 -70.83
CA ALA A 392 -10.94 -27.69 -72.26
C ALA A 392 -10.47 -29.12 -72.51
N SER A 393 -11.06 -29.82 -73.48
CA SER A 393 -10.53 -31.07 -73.98
C SER A 393 -10.23 -31.00 -75.47
N GLU A 394 -9.14 -31.66 -75.86
CA GLU A 394 -8.65 -31.74 -77.23
C GLU A 394 -8.74 -33.19 -77.71
N GLY A 395 -9.72 -33.47 -78.57
CA GLY A 395 -9.91 -34.81 -79.10
C GLY A 395 -11.23 -35.04 -79.85
N ALA A 396 -11.27 -36.15 -80.57
CA ALA A 396 -12.27 -36.44 -81.60
C ALA A 396 -13.47 -37.26 -81.11
N THR A 397 -13.68 -37.41 -79.80
CA THR A 397 -14.81 -38.19 -79.27
C THR A 397 -15.89 -37.31 -78.62
N THR A 398 -17.14 -37.63 -78.93
CA THR A 398 -18.31 -37.12 -78.20
C THR A 398 -18.26 -37.65 -76.78
N TYR A 399 -18.28 -36.77 -75.79
CA TYR A 399 -18.44 -37.16 -74.40
C TYR A 399 -19.88 -37.67 -74.20
N ASP A 400 -20.02 -38.89 -73.68
CA ASP A 400 -21.26 -39.28 -73.01
C ASP A 400 -21.38 -38.46 -71.71
N ASP A 401 -22.56 -38.44 -71.08
CA ASP A 401 -22.83 -37.74 -69.82
C ASP A 401 -21.81 -38.15 -68.72
N GLU A 402 -20.70 -37.41 -68.60
CA GLU A 402 -19.59 -37.68 -67.67
C GLU A 402 -19.50 -36.58 -66.61
N ASP A 403 -19.37 -36.98 -65.35
CA ASP A 403 -19.10 -36.06 -64.25
C ASP A 403 -17.58 -35.85 -64.13
N ILE A 404 -17.13 -34.61 -64.36
CA ILE A 404 -15.74 -34.20 -64.15
C ILE A 404 -15.64 -33.41 -62.85
N GLU A 405 -14.96 -34.00 -61.87
CA GLU A 405 -14.65 -33.40 -60.57
C GLU A 405 -13.18 -32.95 -60.55
N ILE A 406 -12.93 -31.70 -60.14
CA ILE A 406 -11.57 -31.18 -59.95
C ILE A 406 -11.33 -30.82 -58.50
N ARG A 407 -10.13 -31.21 -58.03
CA ARG A 407 -9.59 -30.86 -56.72
C ARG A 407 -8.34 -30.04 -56.87
N LEU A 408 -8.31 -28.92 -56.15
CA LEU A 408 -7.23 -27.94 -56.23
C LEU A 408 -6.57 -27.74 -54.87
N TRP A 409 -5.24 -27.69 -54.87
CA TRP A 409 -4.43 -27.28 -53.72
C TRP A 409 -3.59 -26.07 -54.08
N TYR A 410 -3.66 -25.01 -53.27
CA TYR A 410 -2.76 -23.86 -53.40
C TYR A 410 -2.11 -23.49 -52.07
N ARG A 411 -1.08 -22.65 -52.18
CA ARG A 411 -0.50 -21.84 -51.11
C ARG A 411 -0.75 -20.37 -51.43
N ARG A 412 -1.10 -19.55 -50.44
CA ARG A 412 -1.24 -18.08 -50.63
C ARG A 412 0.07 -17.39 -50.34
N ASP A 413 0.38 -16.37 -51.12
CA ASP A 413 1.47 -15.43 -50.79
C ASP A 413 0.93 -14.46 -49.72
N SER A 414 1.75 -14.13 -48.72
CA SER A 414 1.38 -13.37 -47.51
C SER A 414 0.76 -12.01 -47.76
#